data_AF-A0A8S0XQ07-F1
#
_entry.id   AF-A0A8S0XQ07-F1
#
_cell.length_a   1.000
_cell.length_b   1.000
_cell.length_c   1.000
_cell.angle_alpha   90.00
_cell.angle_beta   90.00
_cell.angle_gamma   90.00
#
_symmetry.space_group_name_H-M   'P 1'
#
loop_
_entity.id
_entity.type
_entity.pdbx_description
1 polymer ?
#
loop_
_entity_poly.entity_id
_entity_poly.type
_entity_poly.pdbx_seq_one_letter_code
_entity_poly.pdbx_strand_id
1 'polypeptide(L)'
;MSGSRSQDAVYSGYLVSVDDFKNFFVTIKPSLAGRPFDEYVVGYDAWRFRLPKADQARVPRLRLIPLPDIPAFCMPTDDMVDKAFLPTRYVRYTSKKQLRRNEKNRHLWEENEKDRAKLEEFSRFIASLGGKLDVTTVAGFGCLKDMHPSFTWGF
;
A
#
# COMPACT_ATOMS: atom_id res chain seq x y z
N MET A 1 10.08 23.35 -23.84
CA MET A 1 8.83 22.79 -23.28
C MET A 1 9.13 22.21 -21.91
N SER A 2 8.84 22.94 -20.83
CA SER A 2 8.96 22.42 -19.46
C SER A 2 7.82 21.45 -19.22
N GLY A 3 8.10 20.15 -19.31
CA GLY A 3 7.10 19.10 -19.05
C GLY A 3 6.70 19.13 -17.57
N SER A 4 5.63 19.86 -17.24
CA SER A 4 4.93 19.78 -15.95
C SER A 4 4.86 18.32 -15.51
N ARG A 5 5.54 17.95 -14.41
CA ARG A 5 5.50 16.58 -13.87
C ARG A 5 4.12 16.40 -13.24
N SER A 6 3.41 15.35 -13.63
CA SER A 6 2.13 15.00 -13.02
C SER A 6 2.37 14.74 -11.53
N GLN A 7 1.59 15.40 -10.67
CA GLN A 7 1.63 15.18 -9.22
C GLN A 7 1.07 13.80 -8.85
N ASP A 8 0.46 13.09 -9.80
CA ASP A 8 -0.21 11.81 -9.61
C ASP A 8 0.57 10.65 -10.25
N ALA A 9 0.39 9.47 -9.66
CA ALA A 9 0.84 8.19 -10.17
C ALA A 9 -0.31 7.17 -10.19
N VAL A 10 -0.19 6.16 -11.04
CA VAL A 10 -0.98 4.93 -10.94
C VAL A 10 -0.08 3.88 -10.31
N TYR A 11 -0.44 3.43 -9.13
CA TYR A 11 0.21 2.34 -8.43
C TYR A 11 -0.43 1.02 -8.83
N SER A 12 0.38 -0.03 -8.90
CA SER A 12 -0.06 -1.43 -8.92
C SER A 12 0.44 -2.11 -7.66
N GLY A 13 -0.33 -3.04 -7.12
CA GLY A 13 0.04 -3.70 -5.88
C GLY A 13 -1.06 -4.58 -5.30
N TYR A 14 -0.79 -5.05 -4.10
CA TYR A 14 -1.60 -6.03 -3.41
C TYR A 14 -2.67 -5.37 -2.55
N LEU A 15 -3.87 -5.92 -2.64
CA LEU A 15 -5.04 -5.55 -1.84
C LEU A 15 -5.09 -6.45 -0.62
N VAL A 16 -5.19 -5.86 0.56
CA VAL A 16 -5.25 -6.57 1.84
C VAL A 16 -6.48 -6.07 2.59
N SER A 17 -7.25 -6.96 3.21
CA SER A 17 -8.37 -6.53 4.03
C SER A 17 -7.87 -5.72 5.24
N VAL A 18 -8.74 -4.88 5.81
CA VAL A 18 -8.41 -4.13 7.03
C VAL A 18 -8.02 -5.08 8.16
N ASP A 19 -8.77 -6.18 8.34
CA ASP A 19 -8.50 -7.18 9.36
C ASP A 19 -7.18 -7.92 9.15
N ASP A 20 -6.88 -8.34 7.92
CA ASP A 20 -5.61 -9.01 7.61
C ASP A 20 -4.42 -8.05 7.80
N PHE A 21 -4.61 -6.77 7.45
CA PHE A 21 -3.62 -5.73 7.72
C PHE A 21 -3.35 -5.60 9.23
N LYS A 22 -4.42 -5.48 10.03
CA LYS A 22 -4.31 -5.42 11.49
C LYS A 22 -3.62 -6.66 12.02
N ASN A 23 -4.11 -7.85 11.67
CA ASN A 23 -3.61 -9.14 12.14
C ASN A 23 -2.11 -9.32 11.87
N PHE A 24 -1.63 -9.01 10.65
CA PHE A 24 -0.19 -9.09 10.41
C PHE A 24 0.55 -8.05 11.25
N PHE A 25 0.06 -6.81 11.34
CA PHE A 25 0.84 -5.76 11.97
C PHE A 25 0.97 -5.95 13.48
N VAL A 26 -0.03 -6.55 14.13
CA VAL A 26 0.07 -6.99 15.54
C VAL A 26 1.24 -7.96 15.75
N THR A 27 1.60 -8.79 14.77
CA THR A 27 2.76 -9.70 14.90
C THR A 27 4.09 -8.96 15.05
N ILE A 28 4.17 -7.73 14.52
CA ILE A 28 5.35 -6.86 14.62
C ILE A 28 5.20 -5.89 15.79
N LYS A 29 3.97 -5.43 16.06
CA LYS A 29 3.63 -4.45 17.10
C LYS A 29 2.46 -4.96 17.96
N PRO A 30 2.71 -5.90 18.90
CA PRO A 30 1.66 -6.49 19.72
C PRO A 30 0.85 -5.48 20.54
N SER A 31 1.46 -4.34 20.91
CA SER A 31 0.81 -3.26 21.67
C SER A 31 -0.38 -2.61 20.96
N LEU A 32 -0.55 -2.84 19.65
CA LEU A 32 -1.66 -2.30 18.85
C LEU A 32 -2.88 -3.24 18.81
N ALA A 33 -2.80 -4.45 19.36
CA ALA A 33 -3.92 -5.38 19.39
C ALA A 33 -5.19 -4.72 19.96
N GLY A 34 -6.31 -4.82 19.22
CA GLY A 34 -7.61 -4.25 19.61
C GLY A 34 -7.73 -2.73 19.48
N ARG A 35 -6.72 -2.02 18.97
CA ARG A 35 -6.79 -0.56 18.74
C ARG A 35 -7.67 -0.18 17.53
N PRO A 36 -8.16 1.08 17.46
CA PRO A 36 -8.77 1.65 16.26
C PRO A 36 -7.86 1.59 15.03
N PHE A 37 -8.42 1.48 13.81
CA PHE A 37 -7.62 1.30 12.58
C PHE A 37 -6.65 2.46 12.28
N ASP A 38 -6.98 3.69 12.63
CA ASP A 38 -6.08 4.83 12.45
C ASP A 38 -4.77 4.67 13.23
N GLU A 39 -4.80 4.07 14.42
CA GLU A 39 -3.58 3.76 15.18
C GLU A 39 -2.70 2.73 14.46
N TYR A 40 -3.28 1.81 13.69
CA TYR A 40 -2.53 0.87 12.87
C TYR A 40 -1.86 1.56 11.68
N VAL A 41 -2.57 2.49 11.03
CA VAL A 41 -2.03 3.27 9.90
C VAL A 41 -0.84 4.13 10.37
N VAL A 42 -1.04 4.90 11.46
CA VAL A 42 0.01 5.73 12.06
C VAL A 42 1.15 4.85 12.59
N GLY A 43 0.82 3.75 13.26
CA GLY A 43 1.80 2.82 13.80
C GLY A 43 2.67 2.18 12.73
N TYR A 44 2.09 1.82 11.58
CA TYR A 44 2.80 1.24 10.45
C TYR A 44 3.76 2.25 9.83
N ASP A 45 3.31 3.47 9.57
CA ASP A 45 4.17 4.50 8.98
C ASP A 45 5.31 4.89 9.93
N ALA A 46 5.01 5.08 11.22
CA ALA A 46 6.02 5.36 12.23
C ALA A 46 7.02 4.21 12.40
N TRP A 47 6.57 2.95 12.39
CA TRP A 47 7.45 1.79 12.43
C TRP A 47 8.35 1.75 11.18
N ARG A 48 7.78 1.92 9.99
CA ARG A 48 8.50 1.93 8.72
C ARG A 48 9.56 3.04 8.70
N PHE A 49 9.22 4.25 9.17
CA PHE A 49 10.15 5.38 9.21
C PHE A 49 11.35 5.15 10.14
N ARG A 50 11.15 4.37 11.22
CA ARG A 50 12.20 4.01 12.18
C ARG A 50 13.12 2.88 11.71
N LEU A 51 12.81 2.23 10.59
CA LEU A 51 13.71 1.23 10.01
C LEU A 51 14.99 1.89 9.46
N PRO A 52 16.12 1.17 9.45
CA PRO A 52 17.31 1.60 8.70
C PRO A 52 16.96 1.95 7.25
N LYS A 53 17.59 2.98 6.68
CA LYS A 53 17.28 3.45 5.32
C LYS A 53 17.31 2.34 4.26
N ALA A 54 18.22 1.38 4.41
CA ALA A 54 18.31 0.22 3.51
C ALA A 54 17.07 -0.67 3.58
N ASP A 55 16.48 -0.84 4.76
CA ASP A 55 15.30 -1.69 4.97
C ASP A 55 14.00 -0.97 4.64
N GLN A 56 13.96 0.37 4.70
CA GLN A 56 12.78 1.15 4.29
C GLN A 56 12.37 0.88 2.83
N ALA A 57 13.32 0.50 1.97
CA ALA A 57 13.06 0.14 0.57
C ALA A 57 12.37 -1.23 0.41
N ARG A 58 12.50 -2.10 1.41
CA ARG A 58 11.94 -3.47 1.44
C ARG A 58 10.50 -3.50 1.96
N VAL A 59 10.04 -2.38 2.49
CA VAL A 59 8.70 -2.22 3.08
C VAL A 59 7.89 -1.22 2.26
N PRO A 60 6.75 -1.63 1.69
CA PRO A 60 5.91 -0.73 0.90
C PRO A 60 5.36 0.41 1.77
N ARG A 61 5.14 1.57 1.17
CA ARG A 61 4.36 2.63 1.83
C ARG A 61 2.89 2.25 1.73
N LEU A 62 2.22 2.11 2.87
CA LEU A 62 0.80 1.80 2.91
C LEU A 62 -0.01 2.88 2.18
N ARG A 63 -0.94 2.45 1.34
CA ARG A 63 -2.02 3.29 0.81
C ARG A 63 -3.35 2.70 1.26
N LEU A 64 -4.38 3.53 1.28
CA LEU A 64 -5.73 3.13 1.69
C LEU A 64 -6.69 3.31 0.53
N ILE A 65 -7.59 2.36 0.37
CA ILE A 65 -8.70 2.45 -0.57
C ILE A 65 -9.94 2.78 0.26
N PRO A 66 -10.47 4.00 0.18
CA PRO A 66 -11.67 4.36 0.90
C PRO A 66 -12.88 3.62 0.34
N LEU A 67 -13.90 3.40 1.18
CA LEU A 67 -15.22 3.01 0.73
C LEU A 67 -15.82 4.09 -0.20
N PRO A 68 -16.77 3.72 -1.08
CA PRO A 68 -17.49 4.68 -1.89
C PRO A 68 -18.06 5.83 -1.02
N ASP A 69 -18.03 7.05 -1.57
CA ASP A 69 -18.58 8.26 -0.95
C ASP A 69 -17.91 8.76 0.34
N ILE A 70 -16.81 8.14 0.77
CA ILE A 70 -15.99 8.65 1.88
C ILE A 70 -14.98 9.69 1.37
N PRO A 71 -14.97 10.92 1.93
CA PRO A 71 -14.00 11.94 1.55
C PRO A 71 -12.58 11.58 2.03
N ALA A 72 -11.58 11.83 1.18
CA ALA A 72 -10.19 11.45 1.40
C ALA A 72 -9.46 12.20 2.54
N PHE A 73 -10.09 13.18 3.20
CA PHE A 73 -9.47 14.07 4.19
C PHE A 73 -9.80 13.73 5.64
N CYS A 74 -10.45 12.59 5.91
CA CYS A 74 -10.76 12.14 7.25
C CYS A 74 -9.68 11.15 7.77
N MET A 75 -9.52 11.08 9.08
CA MET A 75 -8.74 10.01 9.72
C MET A 75 -9.37 8.66 9.34
N PRO A 76 -8.59 7.68 8.86
CA PRO A 76 -9.14 6.43 8.36
C PRO A 76 -9.64 5.56 9.52
N THR A 77 -10.94 5.31 9.57
CA THR A 77 -11.56 4.36 10.49
C THR A 77 -11.88 3.04 9.79
N ASP A 78 -12.17 2.01 10.59
CA ASP A 78 -12.55 0.68 10.11
C ASP A 78 -13.76 0.72 9.14
N ASP A 79 -14.71 1.62 9.36
CA ASP A 79 -15.93 1.82 8.56
C ASP A 79 -15.75 2.79 7.37
N MET A 80 -14.54 3.29 7.15
CA MET A 80 -14.21 4.23 6.05
C MET A 80 -13.32 3.61 4.97
N VAL A 81 -12.67 2.48 5.26
CA VAL A 81 -11.64 1.89 4.41
C VAL A 81 -12.09 0.51 3.94
N ASP A 82 -12.16 0.34 2.62
CA ASP A 82 -12.42 -0.97 2.01
C ASP A 82 -11.19 -1.86 2.18
N LYS A 83 -10.01 -1.36 1.78
CA LYS A 83 -8.78 -2.16 1.75
C LYS A 83 -7.53 -1.34 2.08
N ALA A 84 -6.59 -2.01 2.74
CA ALA A 84 -5.20 -1.64 2.72
C ALA A 84 -4.58 -2.00 1.36
N PHE A 85 -3.67 -1.16 0.87
CA PHE A 85 -3.01 -1.35 -0.41
C PHE A 85 -1.48 -1.27 -0.24
N LEU A 86 -0.80 -2.35 -0.66
CA LEU A 86 0.64 -2.50 -0.60
C LEU A 86 1.23 -2.33 -2.02
N PRO A 87 1.63 -1.10 -2.40
CA PRO A 87 2.13 -0.82 -3.75
C PRO A 87 3.46 -1.53 -4.01
N THR A 88 3.57 -2.18 -5.17
CA THR A 88 4.81 -2.81 -5.65
C THR A 88 5.48 -2.00 -6.74
N ARG A 89 4.71 -1.27 -7.56
CA ARG A 89 5.22 -0.40 -8.63
C ARG A 89 4.29 0.78 -8.86
N TYR A 90 4.79 1.76 -9.61
CA TYR A 90 3.97 2.85 -10.10
C TYR A 90 4.40 3.29 -11.49
N VAL A 91 3.47 3.89 -12.23
CA VAL A 91 3.73 4.64 -13.44
C VAL A 91 3.18 6.05 -13.29
N ARG A 92 3.73 6.99 -14.05
CA ARG A 92 3.22 8.35 -14.07
C ARG A 92 1.78 8.37 -14.59
N TYR A 93 0.91 9.07 -13.88
CA TYR A 93 -0.45 9.31 -14.33
C TYR A 93 -0.46 10.41 -15.40
N THR A 94 -1.02 10.09 -16.55
CA THR A 94 -1.14 10.95 -17.73
C THR A 94 -2.59 11.14 -18.17
N SER A 95 -3.48 10.17 -17.91
CA SER A 95 -4.90 10.32 -18.22
C SER A 95 -5.80 9.31 -17.49
N LYS A 96 -7.09 9.67 -17.34
CA LYS A 96 -8.13 8.77 -16.78
C LYS A 96 -8.24 7.45 -17.55
N LYS A 97 -7.82 7.41 -18.81
CA LYS A 97 -7.86 6.19 -19.64
C LYS A 97 -6.92 5.09 -19.11
N GLN A 98 -5.87 5.41 -18.32
CA GLN A 98 -4.97 4.42 -17.72
C GLN A 98 -5.66 3.57 -16.64
N LEU A 99 -6.71 4.09 -16.01
CA LEU A 99 -7.47 3.38 -14.97
C LEU A 99 -8.54 2.45 -15.55
N ARG A 100 -8.62 2.31 -16.88
CA ARG A 100 -9.55 1.37 -17.49
C ARG A 100 -8.94 -0.02 -17.49
N ARG A 101 -9.68 -1.02 -17.00
CA ARG A 101 -9.30 -2.44 -17.12
C ARG A 101 -9.53 -2.91 -18.55
N ASN A 102 -8.47 -2.86 -19.36
CA ASN A 102 -8.46 -3.29 -20.75
C ASN A 102 -7.06 -3.79 -21.14
N GLU A 103 -6.93 -4.36 -22.33
CA GLU A 103 -5.69 -4.96 -22.81
C GLU A 103 -4.49 -3.99 -22.78
N LYS A 104 -4.69 -2.72 -23.15
CA LYS A 104 -3.63 -1.71 -23.17
C LYS A 104 -3.07 -1.43 -21.77
N ASN A 105 -3.92 -1.44 -20.75
CA ASN A 105 -3.54 -1.18 -19.37
C ASN A 105 -3.37 -2.46 -18.55
N ARG A 106 -3.40 -3.65 -19.17
CA ARG A 106 -3.34 -4.94 -18.48
C ARG A 106 -2.15 -5.02 -17.52
N HIS A 107 -1.00 -4.51 -17.94
CA HIS A 107 0.22 -4.40 -17.14
C HIS A 107 0.07 -3.60 -15.82
N LEU A 108 -0.98 -2.80 -15.63
CA LEU A 108 -1.26 -2.09 -14.38
C LEU A 108 -2.15 -2.88 -13.43
N TRP A 109 -2.98 -3.77 -13.97
CA TRP A 109 -4.02 -4.51 -13.25
C TRP A 109 -3.64 -5.96 -12.97
N GLU A 110 -2.59 -6.47 -13.62
CA GLU A 110 -2.12 -7.85 -13.46
C GLU A 110 -0.78 -7.91 -12.75
N GLU A 111 -0.70 -8.87 -11.85
CA GLU A 111 0.54 -9.22 -11.15
C GLU A 111 1.56 -9.79 -12.14
N ASN A 112 2.81 -9.37 -12.02
CA ASN A 112 3.94 -10.00 -12.71
C ASN A 112 4.98 -10.53 -11.73
N GLU A 113 6.01 -11.18 -12.29
CA GLU A 113 7.09 -11.80 -11.51
C GLU A 113 7.82 -10.82 -10.58
N LYS A 114 7.96 -9.55 -10.98
CA LYS A 114 8.60 -8.53 -10.14
C LYS A 114 7.73 -8.14 -8.94
N ASP A 115 6.41 -8.20 -9.06
CA ASP A 115 5.53 -7.98 -7.91
C ASP A 115 5.64 -9.11 -6.91
N ARG A 116 5.58 -10.36 -7.40
CA ARG A 116 5.73 -11.56 -6.57
C ARG A 116 7.05 -11.54 -5.80
N ALA A 117 8.15 -11.27 -6.50
CA ALA A 117 9.46 -11.16 -5.86
C ALA A 117 9.50 -10.09 -4.76
N LYS A 118 8.82 -8.94 -4.95
CA LYS A 118 8.72 -7.89 -3.92
C LYS A 118 7.89 -8.31 -2.73
N LEU A 119 6.77 -9.01 -2.96
CA LEU A 119 5.95 -9.54 -1.87
C LEU A 119 6.70 -10.60 -1.07
N GLU A 120 7.42 -11.49 -1.74
CA GLU A 120 8.27 -12.51 -1.10
C GLU A 120 9.43 -11.89 -0.34
N GLU A 121 10.06 -10.84 -0.87
CA GLU A 121 11.09 -10.09 -0.16
C GLU A 121 10.53 -9.41 1.08
N PHE A 122 9.35 -8.77 0.96
CA PHE A 122 8.66 -8.14 2.08
C PHE A 122 8.29 -9.18 3.15
N SER A 123 7.69 -10.31 2.77
CA SER A 123 7.34 -11.39 3.69
C SER A 123 8.57 -11.95 4.42
N ARG A 124 9.67 -12.21 3.71
CA ARG A 124 10.95 -12.63 4.32
C ARG A 124 11.51 -11.59 5.27
N PHE A 125 11.40 -10.31 4.93
CA PHE A 125 11.82 -9.23 5.82
C PHE A 125 10.97 -9.21 7.10
N ILE A 126 9.64 -9.31 6.99
CA ILE A 126 8.75 -9.39 8.16
C ILE A 126 9.09 -10.60 9.03
N ALA A 127 9.32 -11.77 8.43
CA ALA A 127 9.73 -12.98 9.14
C ALA A 127 11.06 -12.80 9.89
N SER A 128 12.02 -12.09 9.30
CA SER A 128 13.31 -11.79 9.95
C SER A 128 13.18 -10.90 11.20
N LEU A 129 12.06 -10.18 11.33
CA LEU A 129 11.72 -9.37 12.50
C LEU A 129 10.85 -10.13 13.51
N GLY A 130 10.62 -11.44 13.30
CA GLY A 130 9.73 -12.26 14.12
C GLY A 130 8.24 -12.07 13.83
N GLY A 131 7.89 -11.25 12.83
CA GLY A 131 6.51 -11.06 12.39
C GLY A 131 6.04 -12.19 11.46
N LYS A 132 4.75 -12.18 11.12
CA LYS A 132 4.16 -13.09 10.15
C LYS A 132 3.27 -12.30 9.20
N LEU A 133 3.59 -12.36 7.91
CA LEU A 133 2.73 -11.90 6.83
C LEU A 133 2.29 -13.14 6.05
N ASP A 134 1.04 -13.51 6.19
CA ASP A 134 0.46 -14.58 5.37
C ASP A 134 0.16 -14.02 3.98
N VAL A 135 0.99 -14.39 3.01
CA VAL A 135 0.83 -13.94 1.62
C VAL A 135 -0.43 -14.50 0.96
N THR A 136 -1.08 -15.52 1.55
CA THR A 136 -2.37 -16.04 1.08
C THR A 136 -3.56 -15.17 1.50
N THR A 137 -3.39 -14.27 2.47
CA THR A 137 -4.45 -13.32 2.89
C THR A 137 -4.55 -12.08 2.01
N VAL A 138 -3.75 -12.03 0.94
CA VAL A 138 -3.86 -10.99 -0.07
C VAL A 138 -5.14 -11.20 -0.87
N ALA A 139 -6.09 -10.28 -0.70
CA ALA A 139 -7.42 -10.30 -1.33
C ALA A 139 -7.38 -10.12 -2.87
N GLY A 140 -6.22 -9.79 -3.43
CA GLY A 140 -5.99 -9.73 -4.87
C GLY A 140 -4.93 -8.71 -5.28
N PHE A 141 -4.82 -8.51 -6.59
CA PHE A 141 -3.94 -7.49 -7.18
C PHE A 141 -4.79 -6.41 -7.87
N GLY A 142 -4.40 -5.15 -7.72
CA GLY A 142 -5.19 -4.03 -8.23
C GLY A 142 -4.34 -2.81 -8.56
N CYS A 143 -5.03 -1.72 -8.94
CA CYS A 143 -4.39 -0.43 -9.17
C CYS A 143 -5.11 0.71 -8.45
N LEU A 144 -4.34 1.73 -8.09
CA LEU A 144 -4.82 2.91 -7.37
C LEU A 144 -4.19 4.16 -7.98
N LYS A 145 -5.00 5.18 -8.24
CA LYS A 145 -4.49 6.53 -8.55
C LYS A 145 -4.27 7.27 -7.25
N ASP A 146 -3.05 7.73 -7.01
CA ASP A 146 -2.72 8.52 -5.82
C ASP A 146 -1.53 9.46 -6.11
N MET A 147 -1.20 10.33 -5.18
CA MET A 147 -0.08 11.25 -5.25
C MET A 147 1.24 10.50 -5.49
N HIS A 148 2.02 11.00 -6.44
CA HIS A 148 3.31 10.45 -6.82
C HIS A 148 4.29 10.52 -5.63
N PRO A 149 5.17 9.51 -5.42
CA PRO A 149 5.97 9.40 -4.20
C PRO A 149 6.96 10.56 -3.98
N SER A 150 7.27 11.33 -5.02
CA SER A 150 8.10 12.54 -4.90
C SER A 150 7.36 13.77 -4.36
N PHE A 151 6.03 13.72 -4.27
CA PHE A 151 5.18 14.80 -3.78
C PHE A 151 4.50 14.46 -2.46
N THR A 152 4.76 13.28 -1.88
CA THR A 152 4.18 12.90 -0.59
C THR A 152 4.58 13.91 0.48
N TRP A 153 3.59 14.45 1.17
CA TRP A 153 3.77 15.18 2.42
C TRP A 153 4.52 14.26 3.40
N GLY A 154 5.67 14.73 3.88
CA GLY A 154 6.33 14.10 5.01
C GLY A 154 5.44 14.32 6.23
N PHE A 155 4.96 13.24 6.81
CA PHE A 155 4.59 13.22 8.23
C PHE A 155 5.82 12.78 9.03
#